data_AF-A0A955FY00-F1
#
_entry.id   AF-A0A955FY00-F1
#
_cell.length_a   1.000
_cell.length_b   1.000
_cell.length_c   1.000
_cell.angle_alpha   90.00
_cell.angle_beta   90.00
_cell.angle_gamma   90.00
#
_symmetry.space_group_name_H-M   'P 1'
#
loop_
_entity.id
_entity.type
_entity.pdbx_description
1 polymer ?
#
loop_
_entity_poly.entity_id
_entity_poly.type
_entity_poly.pdbx_seq_one_letter_code
_entity_poly.pdbx_strand_id
1 'polypeptide(L)'
;MKKYNQSGFGIVELLLVVVVVGLVGALGWLVYSRVSKNSNGNSTESTNTEEATGDVVSAPNVNITEWSVGFAAPSSIQDTTVYEYNSANDTSGYSWVVLTSPTLESEGLLTSGGPETKDKMGTLVRVPANTKYDDYWGTYENYAEKNGFASKQIGDYFYFYNPTHASKAFYDSNYRQDLQNAIQNSLKQY
;
A
#
# COMPACT_ATOMS: atom_id res chain seq x y z
N MET A 1 21.95 -56.85 22.95
CA MET A 1 22.13 -55.50 22.38
C MET A 1 21.56 -55.49 20.95
N LYS A 2 20.48 -54.77 20.67
CA LYS A 2 19.92 -54.63 19.31
C LYS A 2 20.44 -53.33 18.69
N LYS A 3 21.10 -53.43 17.53
CA LYS A 3 21.53 -52.28 16.71
C LYS A 3 20.34 -51.77 15.90
N TYR A 4 20.04 -50.48 16.02
CA TYR A 4 19.06 -49.79 15.17
C TYR A 4 19.78 -49.30 13.91
N ASN A 5 19.41 -49.84 12.74
CA ASN A 5 19.86 -49.31 11.45
C ASN A 5 18.94 -48.14 11.09
N GLN A 6 19.46 -46.91 11.11
CA GLN A 6 18.79 -45.76 10.50
C GLN A 6 18.91 -45.91 8.97
N SER A 7 17.92 -46.55 8.35
CA SER A 7 17.65 -46.37 6.92
C SER A 7 16.82 -45.11 6.79
N GLY A 8 17.38 -44.07 6.18
CA GLY A 8 16.66 -42.79 6.09
C GLY A 8 17.37 -41.77 5.23
N PHE A 9 17.55 -42.11 3.95
CA PHE A 9 17.38 -41.14 2.87
C PHE A 9 17.18 -41.92 1.56
N GLY A 10 15.93 -42.04 1.12
CA GLY A 10 15.59 -42.70 -0.14
C GLY A 10 15.95 -41.84 -1.35
N ILE A 11 16.16 -42.47 -2.51
CA ILE A 11 16.40 -41.77 -3.80
C ILE A 11 15.31 -40.74 -4.10
N VAL A 12 14.07 -41.01 -3.69
CA VAL A 12 12.92 -40.09 -3.86
C VAL A 12 13.07 -38.83 -2.99
N GLU A 13 13.54 -38.97 -1.76
CA GLU A 13 13.76 -37.83 -0.85
C GLU A 13 14.91 -36.94 -1.36
N LEU A 14 15.95 -37.55 -1.93
CA LEU A 14 17.05 -36.83 -2.57
C LEU A 14 16.57 -35.99 -3.77
N LEU A 15 15.72 -36.57 -4.63
CA LEU A 15 15.15 -35.86 -5.78
C LEU A 15 14.28 -34.68 -5.34
N LEU A 16 13.50 -34.84 -4.27
CA LEU A 16 12.64 -33.77 -3.76
C LEU A 16 13.46 -32.59 -3.21
N VAL A 17 14.57 -32.86 -2.51
CA VAL A 17 15.49 -31.80 -2.05
C VAL A 17 16.08 -31.03 -3.23
N VAL A 18 16.49 -31.72 -4.31
CA VAL A 18 17.04 -31.07 -5.50
C VAL A 18 16.03 -30.12 -6.16
N VAL A 19 14.75 -30.52 -6.23
CA VAL A 19 13.68 -29.67 -6.78
C VAL A 19 13.46 -28.42 -5.93
N VAL A 20 13.39 -28.58 -4.60
CA VAL A 20 13.18 -27.43 -3.69
C VAL A 20 14.36 -26.46 -3.76
N VAL A 21 15.59 -26.96 -3.73
CA VAL A 21 16.81 -26.12 -3.83
C VAL A 21 16.87 -25.41 -5.19
N GLY A 22 16.48 -26.08 -6.28
CA GLY A 22 16.41 -25.46 -7.61
C GLY A 22 15.40 -24.32 -7.68
N LEU A 23 14.21 -24.48 -7.10
CA LEU A 23 13.18 -23.45 -7.06
C LEU A 23 13.59 -22.24 -6.20
N VAL A 24 14.14 -22.49 -5.00
CA VAL A 24 14.63 -21.43 -4.11
C VAL A 24 15.81 -20.68 -4.74
N GLY A 25 16.73 -21.40 -5.39
CA GLY A 25 17.87 -20.81 -6.09
C GLY A 25 17.44 -19.93 -7.27
N ALA A 26 16.47 -20.37 -8.06
CA ALA A 26 15.96 -19.61 -9.20
C ALA A 26 15.25 -18.31 -8.77
N LEU A 27 14.41 -18.38 -7.73
CA LEU A 27 13.73 -17.21 -7.17
C LEU A 27 14.74 -16.24 -6.51
N GLY A 28 15.71 -16.76 -5.77
CA GLY A 28 16.79 -15.97 -5.16
C GLY A 28 17.64 -15.24 -6.21
N TRP A 29 18.01 -15.91 -7.30
CA TRP A 29 18.76 -15.31 -8.41
C TRP A 29 17.98 -14.20 -9.12
N LEU A 30 16.67 -14.38 -9.33
CA LEU A 30 15.82 -13.39 -9.97
C LEU A 30 15.69 -12.11 -9.13
N VAL A 31 15.59 -12.23 -7.81
CA VAL A 31 15.60 -11.07 -6.91
C VAL A 31 16.99 -10.42 -6.86
N TYR A 32 18.05 -11.22 -6.70
CA TYR A 32 19.43 -10.71 -6.64
C TYR A 32 19.83 -9.96 -7.91
N SER A 33 19.46 -10.46 -9.10
CA SER A 33 19.75 -9.80 -10.37
C SER A 33 18.98 -8.50 -10.61
N ARG A 34 17.84 -8.29 -9.93
CA ARG A 34 17.12 -7.02 -9.92
C ARG A 34 17.74 -6.01 -8.96
N VAL A 35 18.29 -6.46 -7.83
CA VAL A 35 18.94 -5.60 -6.82
C VAL A 35 20.37 -5.22 -7.24
N SER A 36 21.14 -6.12 -7.85
CA SER A 36 22.54 -5.85 -8.23
C SER A 36 22.70 -4.91 -9.41
N LYS A 37 21.65 -4.73 -10.25
CA LYS A 37 21.65 -3.70 -11.30
C LYS A 37 21.52 -2.27 -10.76
N ASN A 38 21.09 -2.10 -9.49
CA ASN A 38 21.05 -0.80 -8.81
C ASN A 38 22.25 -0.55 -7.90
N SER A 39 23.25 -1.43 -7.89
CA SER A 39 24.41 -1.28 -7.02
C SER A 39 25.69 -1.59 -7.77
N ASN A 40 26.22 -0.60 -8.50
CA ASN A 40 27.67 -0.51 -8.71
C ASN A 40 28.12 0.93 -8.95
N GLY A 41 28.89 1.46 -8.01
CA GLY A 41 29.57 2.75 -8.11
C GLY A 41 30.12 3.26 -6.78
N ASN A 42 31.00 2.50 -6.13
CA ASN A 42 31.75 2.94 -4.95
C ASN A 42 32.88 3.90 -5.36
N SER A 43 32.96 5.10 -4.78
CA SER A 43 34.21 5.86 -4.62
C SER A 43 34.07 6.84 -3.46
N THR A 44 34.88 6.60 -2.43
CA THR A 44 35.11 7.50 -1.31
C THR A 44 35.79 8.76 -1.82
N GLU A 45 35.07 9.88 -1.83
CA GLU A 45 35.66 11.22 -1.88
C GLU A 45 34.93 12.09 -0.87
N SER A 46 35.65 12.47 0.19
CA SER A 46 35.18 13.35 1.24
C SER A 46 35.18 14.77 0.69
N THR A 47 34.07 15.18 0.08
CA THR A 47 33.87 16.55 -0.39
C THR A 47 32.79 17.18 0.47
N ASN A 48 33.22 18.12 1.32
CA ASN A 48 32.34 19.13 1.91
C ASN A 48 31.71 19.91 0.74
N THR A 49 30.48 19.58 0.41
CA THR A 49 29.65 20.38 -0.48
C THR A 49 28.36 20.63 0.27
N GLU A 50 28.13 21.91 0.60
CA GLU A 50 26.81 22.42 0.95
C GLU A 50 25.83 21.96 -0.13
N GLU A 51 24.98 20.98 0.18
CA GLU A 51 23.83 20.72 -0.67
C GLU A 51 22.83 21.85 -0.44
N ALA A 52 22.67 22.59 -1.53
CA ALA A 52 21.68 23.62 -1.72
C ALA A 52 20.35 23.19 -1.11
N THR A 53 19.75 24.13 -0.40
CA THR A 53 18.31 24.18 -0.11
C THR A 53 17.60 24.25 -1.45
N GLY A 54 17.51 23.13 -2.15
CA GLY A 54 16.57 22.98 -3.25
C GLY A 54 15.21 23.19 -2.63
N ASP A 55 14.48 24.19 -3.12
CA ASP A 55 13.09 24.37 -2.78
C ASP A 55 12.42 23.00 -2.90
N VAL A 56 12.12 22.39 -1.75
CA VAL A 56 11.25 21.23 -1.69
C VAL A 56 9.95 21.79 -2.18
N VAL A 57 9.66 21.60 -3.47
CA VAL A 57 8.33 21.84 -4.02
C VAL A 57 7.42 21.00 -3.16
N SER A 58 6.78 21.65 -2.19
CA SER A 58 5.94 20.97 -1.22
C SER A 58 4.88 20.25 -2.03
N ALA A 59 4.86 18.92 -1.94
CA ALA A 59 3.85 18.14 -2.61
C ALA A 59 2.47 18.70 -2.24
N PRO A 60 1.55 18.83 -3.21
CA PRO A 60 0.24 19.38 -2.94
C PRO A 60 -0.45 18.53 -1.87
N ASN A 61 -0.99 19.17 -0.84
CA ASN A 61 -1.68 18.47 0.23
C ASN A 61 -3.11 18.15 -0.19
N VAL A 62 -3.51 16.90 0.00
CA VAL A 62 -4.91 16.46 -0.06
C VAL A 62 -5.51 16.65 1.33
N ASN A 63 -6.45 17.58 1.44
CA ASN A 63 -7.09 17.94 2.69
C ASN A 63 -8.52 17.39 2.74
N ILE A 64 -8.86 16.74 3.86
CA ILE A 64 -10.22 16.28 4.17
C ILE A 64 -10.73 17.13 5.33
N THR A 65 -11.39 18.24 4.98
CA THR A 65 -11.78 19.31 5.90
C THR A 65 -12.70 18.80 7.01
N GLU A 66 -13.61 17.88 6.68
CA GLU A 66 -14.59 17.28 7.58
C GLU A 66 -13.93 16.49 8.71
N TRP A 67 -12.69 16.05 8.51
CA TRP A 67 -11.93 15.23 9.45
C TRP A 67 -10.75 15.99 10.07
N SER A 68 -10.44 17.19 9.56
CA SER A 68 -9.22 17.95 9.90
C SER A 68 -7.95 17.10 9.73
N VAL A 69 -7.93 16.24 8.70
CA VAL A 69 -6.76 15.43 8.35
C VAL A 69 -6.38 15.63 6.89
N GLY A 70 -5.11 15.46 6.59
CA GLY A 70 -4.60 15.52 5.23
C GLY A 70 -3.34 14.70 5.05
N PHE A 71 -3.00 14.46 3.80
CA PHE A 71 -1.79 13.76 3.39
C PHE A 71 -1.19 14.46 2.16
N ALA A 72 0.12 14.35 1.97
CA ALA A 72 0.79 14.85 0.79
C ALA A 72 0.45 13.96 -0.41
N ALA A 73 0.04 14.54 -1.54
CA ALA A 73 -0.18 13.77 -2.76
C ALA A 73 1.16 13.16 -3.25
N PRO A 74 1.15 11.94 -3.81
CA PRO A 74 2.36 11.37 -4.40
C PRO A 74 2.82 12.20 -5.61
N SER A 75 4.13 12.24 -5.86
CA SER A 75 4.69 12.98 -7.02
C SER A 75 4.17 12.49 -8.37
N SER A 76 3.72 11.24 -8.44
CA SER A 76 3.11 10.63 -9.63
C SER A 76 1.65 11.05 -9.86
N ILE A 77 0.97 11.64 -8.86
CA ILE A 77 -0.46 12.05 -8.94
C ILE A 77 -0.68 13.33 -8.14
N GLN A 78 -0.25 14.46 -8.69
CA GLN A 78 -0.25 15.75 -7.97
C GLN A 78 -1.63 16.42 -7.88
N ASP A 79 -2.61 15.97 -8.66
CA ASP A 79 -3.97 16.51 -8.71
C ASP A 79 -4.98 15.59 -8.00
N THR A 80 -4.52 14.85 -6.99
CA THR A 80 -5.41 14.04 -6.14
C THR A 80 -6.40 14.95 -5.42
N THR A 81 -7.70 14.64 -5.54
CA THR A 81 -8.80 15.40 -4.93
C THR A 81 -9.79 14.47 -4.22
N VAL A 82 -10.58 15.06 -3.33
CA VAL A 82 -11.70 14.39 -2.64
C VAL A 82 -12.98 14.66 -3.44
N TYR A 83 -13.62 13.59 -3.93
CA TYR A 83 -14.77 13.68 -4.83
C TYR A 83 -16.12 13.60 -4.11
N GLU A 84 -16.24 12.68 -3.15
CA GLU A 84 -17.48 12.41 -2.44
C GLU A 84 -17.17 12.19 -0.96
N TYR A 85 -18.02 12.74 -0.10
CA TYR A 85 -18.04 12.46 1.33
C TYR A 85 -19.35 11.77 1.67
N ASN A 86 -19.25 10.63 2.34
CA ASN A 86 -20.40 9.91 2.84
C ASN A 86 -20.17 9.53 4.30
N SER A 87 -21.05 10.03 5.15
CA SER A 87 -21.16 9.58 6.53
C SER A 87 -22.31 8.59 6.60
N ALA A 88 -22.07 7.40 7.14
CA ALA A 88 -23.20 6.60 7.60
C ALA A 88 -23.92 7.45 8.66
N ASN A 89 -25.22 7.70 8.46
CA ASN A 89 -26.06 8.43 9.42
C ASN A 89 -26.35 7.59 10.69
N ASP A 90 -25.62 6.51 10.91
CA ASP A 90 -25.78 5.67 12.09
C ASP A 90 -24.80 6.08 13.20
N THR A 91 -25.07 5.57 14.39
CA THR A 91 -24.28 5.80 15.61
C THR A 91 -22.86 5.23 15.58
N SER A 92 -22.40 4.62 14.46
CA SER A 92 -21.09 3.96 14.38
C SER A 92 -19.92 4.92 14.15
N GLY A 93 -20.17 6.20 13.84
CA GLY A 93 -19.10 7.16 13.56
C GLY A 93 -18.29 6.85 12.29
N TYR A 94 -18.82 5.98 11.43
CA TYR A 94 -18.25 5.55 10.17
C TYR A 94 -18.45 6.62 9.08
N SER A 95 -17.37 7.01 8.42
CA SER A 95 -17.43 7.89 7.24
C SER A 95 -16.31 7.55 6.26
N TRP A 96 -16.51 7.84 4.98
CA TRP A 96 -15.51 7.64 3.94
C TRP A 96 -15.50 8.80 2.95
N VAL A 97 -14.36 8.96 2.30
CA VAL A 97 -14.19 9.86 1.16
C VAL A 97 -13.67 9.10 -0.05
N VAL A 98 -14.07 9.55 -1.25
CA VAL A 98 -13.56 9.00 -2.51
C VAL A 98 -12.42 9.86 -3.02
N LEU A 99 -11.33 9.21 -3.42
CA LEU A 99 -10.16 9.86 -4.01
C LEU A 99 -10.25 9.81 -5.54
N THR A 100 -9.98 10.92 -6.21
CA THR A 100 -9.91 10.99 -7.68
C THR A 100 -8.74 11.85 -8.16
N SER A 101 -8.45 11.81 -9.46
CA SER A 101 -7.44 12.63 -10.12
C SER A 101 -7.90 12.95 -11.55
N PRO A 102 -8.09 14.22 -11.92
CA PRO A 102 -8.41 14.63 -13.29
C PRO A 102 -7.44 14.06 -14.34
N THR A 103 -6.14 14.01 -14.02
CA THR A 103 -5.10 13.43 -14.88
C THR A 103 -5.40 11.96 -15.14
N LEU A 104 -5.61 11.16 -14.09
CA LEU A 104 -5.89 9.74 -14.23
C LEU A 104 -7.27 9.46 -14.86
N GLU A 105 -8.26 10.33 -14.67
CA GLU A 105 -9.54 10.27 -15.40
C GLU A 105 -9.32 10.46 -16.90
N SER A 106 -8.52 11.47 -17.29
CA SER A 106 -8.22 11.76 -18.70
C SER A 106 -7.39 10.66 -19.37
N GLU A 107 -6.57 9.94 -18.60
CA GLU A 107 -5.83 8.75 -19.04
C GLU A 107 -6.71 7.49 -19.16
N GLY A 108 -7.99 7.58 -18.78
CA GLY A 108 -8.91 6.44 -18.77
C GLY A 108 -8.60 5.41 -17.69
N LEU A 109 -7.75 5.75 -16.72
CA LEU A 109 -7.39 4.84 -15.63
C LEU A 109 -8.50 4.73 -14.59
N LEU A 110 -9.40 5.72 -14.50
CA LEU A 110 -10.47 5.73 -13.50
C LEU A 110 -11.84 5.32 -14.06
N THR A 111 -11.95 4.88 -15.32
CA THR A 111 -13.22 4.39 -15.88
C THR A 111 -13.48 2.93 -15.51
N SER A 112 -14.67 2.59 -15.02
CA SER A 112 -15.10 1.20 -14.88
C SER A 112 -15.45 0.59 -16.23
N GLY A 113 -15.04 -0.66 -16.42
CA GLY A 113 -15.53 -1.51 -17.51
C GLY A 113 -16.74 -2.36 -17.11
N GLY A 114 -17.43 -2.06 -16.00
CA GLY A 114 -18.47 -2.93 -15.42
C GLY A 114 -19.48 -2.19 -14.53
N PRO A 115 -20.56 -2.87 -14.08
CA PRO A 115 -21.73 -2.24 -13.45
C PRO A 115 -21.55 -1.83 -11.98
N GLU A 116 -20.40 -2.12 -11.37
CA GLU A 116 -20.09 -1.67 -10.02
C GLU A 116 -19.44 -0.29 -10.11
N THR A 117 -19.86 0.66 -9.26
CA THR A 117 -19.46 2.08 -9.18
C THR A 117 -17.98 2.33 -8.82
N LYS A 118 -17.08 1.45 -9.27
CA LYS A 118 -15.63 1.42 -9.07
C LYS A 118 -14.92 2.38 -10.02
N ASP A 119 -15.28 3.66 -9.98
CA ASP A 119 -14.86 4.65 -11.00
C ASP A 119 -13.77 5.62 -10.53
N LYS A 120 -12.97 5.26 -9.53
CA LYS A 120 -12.10 6.21 -8.82
C LYS A 120 -10.82 5.54 -8.30
N MET A 121 -10.00 6.29 -7.56
CA MET A 121 -8.74 5.80 -7.02
C MET A 121 -8.96 4.89 -5.80
N GLY A 122 -10.15 4.84 -5.22
CA GLY A 122 -10.47 4.09 -4.01
C GLY A 122 -11.09 4.99 -2.95
N THR A 123 -11.18 4.49 -1.73
CA THR A 123 -11.78 5.23 -0.61
C THR A 123 -10.81 5.37 0.54
N LEU A 124 -10.75 6.54 1.17
CA LEU A 124 -10.19 6.67 2.51
C LEU A 124 -11.35 6.55 3.50
N VAL A 125 -11.20 5.68 4.49
CA VAL A 125 -12.23 5.36 5.47
C VAL A 125 -11.78 5.88 6.83
N ARG A 126 -12.70 6.46 7.59
CA ARG A 126 -12.55 6.87 8.99
C ARG A 126 -13.56 6.13 9.84
N VAL A 127 -13.09 5.46 10.89
CA VAL A 127 -13.92 4.78 11.90
C VAL A 127 -13.43 5.12 13.30
N PRO A 128 -14.27 5.08 14.35
CA PRO A 128 -13.77 5.16 15.71
C PRO A 128 -12.73 4.06 15.96
N ALA A 129 -11.68 4.37 16.71
CA ALA A 129 -10.65 3.39 17.05
C ALA A 129 -11.29 2.18 17.76
N ASN A 130 -10.74 0.98 17.52
CA ASN A 130 -11.26 -0.29 18.05
C ASN A 130 -12.67 -0.69 17.57
N THR A 131 -13.23 -0.01 16.57
CA THR A 131 -14.50 -0.43 15.96
C THR A 131 -14.35 -1.84 15.39
N LYS A 132 -15.30 -2.71 15.74
CA LYS A 132 -15.37 -4.06 15.19
C LYS A 132 -15.79 -4.00 13.71
N TYR A 133 -15.11 -4.77 12.88
CA TYR A 133 -15.46 -4.98 11.49
C TYR A 133 -16.49 -6.12 11.36
N ASP A 134 -16.06 -7.35 11.71
CA ASP A 134 -16.90 -8.54 11.82
C ASP A 134 -16.22 -9.58 12.73
N ASP A 135 -16.85 -10.75 12.88
CA ASP A 135 -16.34 -11.85 13.71
C ASP A 135 -15.03 -12.48 13.20
N TYR A 136 -14.71 -12.33 11.91
CA TYR A 136 -13.55 -12.96 11.27
C TYR A 136 -12.31 -12.06 11.31
N TRP A 137 -12.47 -10.77 11.02
CA TRP A 137 -11.40 -9.78 11.01
C TRP A 137 -11.20 -9.15 12.38
N GLY A 138 -12.22 -9.13 13.24
CA GLY A 138 -12.15 -8.47 14.54
C GLY A 138 -12.36 -6.98 14.40
N THR A 139 -11.29 -6.19 14.29
CA THR A 139 -11.35 -4.72 14.12
C THR A 139 -11.08 -4.30 12.68
N TYR A 140 -11.45 -3.06 12.34
CA TYR A 140 -11.05 -2.44 11.06
C TYR A 140 -9.53 -2.33 10.91
N GLU A 141 -8.79 -2.21 12.01
CA GLU A 141 -7.34 -2.20 12.02
C GLU A 141 -6.76 -3.53 11.54
N ASN A 142 -7.24 -4.65 12.11
CA ASN A 142 -6.85 -5.98 11.66
C ASN A 142 -7.23 -6.24 10.20
N TYR A 143 -8.39 -5.72 9.76
CA TYR A 143 -8.81 -5.80 8.36
C TYR A 143 -7.82 -5.07 7.45
N ALA A 144 -7.46 -3.83 7.78
CA ALA A 144 -6.49 -3.06 7.00
C ALA A 144 -5.10 -3.71 6.98
N GLU A 145 -4.59 -4.14 8.13
CA GLU A 145 -3.26 -4.76 8.27
C GLU A 145 -3.14 -6.03 7.43
N LYS A 146 -4.10 -6.95 7.56
CA LYS A 146 -4.07 -8.23 6.82
C LYS A 146 -4.20 -8.05 5.31
N ASN A 147 -4.82 -6.97 4.84
CA ASN A 147 -4.90 -6.65 3.41
C ASN A 147 -3.75 -5.77 2.92
N GLY A 148 -2.82 -5.37 3.80
CA GLY A 148 -1.70 -4.50 3.46
C GLY A 148 -2.13 -3.10 3.04
N PHE A 149 -3.24 -2.61 3.61
CA PHE A 149 -3.76 -1.28 3.33
C PHE A 149 -3.02 -0.21 4.12
N ALA A 150 -2.75 0.92 3.47
CA ALA A 150 -2.22 2.09 4.16
C ALA A 150 -3.19 2.53 5.26
N SER A 151 -2.70 2.65 6.49
CA SER A 151 -3.54 2.95 7.65
C SER A 151 -2.80 3.66 8.76
N LYS A 152 -3.55 4.40 9.59
CA LYS A 152 -3.04 5.17 10.70
C LYS A 152 -4.14 5.51 11.71
N GLN A 153 -3.84 5.41 13.00
CA GLN A 153 -4.68 5.97 14.04
C GLN A 153 -4.30 7.45 14.29
N ILE A 154 -5.28 8.34 14.35
CA ILE A 154 -5.13 9.76 14.68
C ILE A 154 -6.22 10.13 15.69
N GLY A 155 -5.82 10.39 16.93
CA GLY A 155 -6.74 10.59 18.05
C GLY A 155 -7.64 9.36 18.27
N ASP A 156 -8.94 9.60 18.37
CA ASP A 156 -9.97 8.58 18.62
C ASP A 156 -10.44 7.84 17.36
N TYR A 157 -9.80 8.10 16.21
CA TYR A 157 -10.21 7.54 14.92
C TYR A 157 -9.09 6.75 14.27
N PHE A 158 -9.47 5.63 13.65
CA PHE A 158 -8.64 4.84 12.76
C PHE A 158 -8.98 5.18 11.31
N TYR A 159 -7.93 5.42 10.52
CA TYR A 159 -8.01 5.77 9.11
C TYR A 159 -7.34 4.68 8.29
N PHE A 160 -7.98 4.24 7.21
CA PHE A 160 -7.34 3.33 6.26
C PHE A 160 -7.83 3.57 4.84
N TYR A 161 -6.93 3.35 3.89
CA TYR A 161 -7.23 3.45 2.47
C TYR A 161 -7.65 2.10 1.92
N ASN A 162 -8.86 2.03 1.38
CA ASN A 162 -9.43 0.83 0.79
C ASN A 162 -9.42 0.92 -0.76
N PRO A 163 -8.48 0.21 -1.43
CA PRO A 163 -8.40 0.17 -2.88
C PRO A 163 -9.44 -0.76 -3.54
N THR A 164 -10.23 -1.54 -2.80
CA THR A 164 -11.21 -2.47 -3.40
C THR A 164 -12.34 -1.74 -4.14
N HIS A 165 -12.50 -0.45 -3.87
CA HIS A 165 -13.42 0.46 -4.56
C HIS A 165 -12.79 1.19 -5.76
N ALA A 166 -11.51 0.92 -6.04
CA ALA A 166 -10.83 1.52 -7.18
C ALA A 166 -11.24 0.86 -8.49
N SER A 167 -11.07 1.60 -9.59
CA SER A 167 -11.11 0.99 -10.93
C SER A 167 -10.04 -0.10 -11.05
N LYS A 168 -10.29 -1.10 -11.90
CA LYS A 168 -9.30 -2.18 -12.11
C LYS A 168 -7.98 -1.64 -12.68
N ALA A 169 -8.06 -0.71 -13.62
CA ALA A 169 -6.87 -0.13 -14.25
C ALA A 169 -6.00 0.63 -13.24
N PHE A 170 -6.62 1.41 -12.35
CA PHE A 170 -5.89 2.05 -11.26
C PHE A 170 -5.34 1.02 -10.27
N TYR A 171 -6.15 0.03 -9.88
CA TYR A 171 -5.77 -0.99 -8.91
C TYR A 171 -4.47 -1.73 -9.30
N ASP A 172 -4.36 -2.06 -10.58
CA ASP A 172 -3.21 -2.77 -11.13
C ASP A 172 -2.00 -1.85 -11.47
N SER A 173 -2.17 -0.54 -11.35
CA SER A 173 -1.13 0.44 -11.68
C SER A 173 -0.16 0.73 -10.53
N ASN A 174 1.00 1.31 -10.84
CA ASN A 174 1.95 1.80 -9.82
C ASN A 174 1.40 3.00 -9.03
N TYR A 175 0.48 3.77 -9.62
CA TYR A 175 -0.18 4.89 -8.97
C TYR A 175 -0.88 4.49 -7.66
N ARG A 176 -1.45 3.28 -7.60
CA ARG A 176 -2.02 2.73 -6.36
C ARG A 176 -0.98 2.63 -5.26
N GLN A 177 0.20 2.09 -5.55
CA GLN A 177 1.23 1.90 -4.53
C GLN A 177 1.81 3.24 -4.06
N ASP A 178 2.00 4.18 -4.99
CA ASP A 178 2.46 5.53 -4.65
C ASP A 178 1.47 6.24 -3.73
N LEU A 179 0.16 6.14 -4.02
CA LEU A 179 -0.89 6.69 -3.17
C LEU A 179 -0.91 6.03 -1.79
N GLN A 180 -0.79 4.70 -1.71
CA GLN A 180 -0.69 4.00 -0.42
C GLN A 180 0.49 4.48 0.41
N ASN A 181 1.66 4.59 -0.20
CA ASN A 181 2.87 5.07 0.47
C ASN A 181 2.70 6.51 0.95
N ALA A 182 2.10 7.37 0.12
CA ALA A 182 1.84 8.75 0.45
C ALA A 182 0.92 8.88 1.67
N ILE A 183 -0.21 8.14 1.68
CA ILE A 183 -1.15 8.11 2.82
C ILE A 183 -0.44 7.57 4.07
N GLN A 184 0.25 6.43 3.96
CA GLN A 184 0.93 5.80 5.10
C GLN A 184 1.94 6.74 5.77
N ASN A 185 2.71 7.48 4.96
CA ASN A 185 3.84 8.28 5.45
C ASN A 185 3.42 9.68 5.91
N SER A 186 2.37 10.25 5.32
CA SER A 186 2.08 11.68 5.48
C SER A 186 0.71 12.01 6.07
N LEU A 187 -0.19 11.02 6.23
CA LEU A 187 -1.50 11.26 6.85
C LEU A 187 -1.32 11.80 8.27
N LYS A 188 -1.90 12.98 8.53
CA LYS A 188 -1.80 13.69 9.81
C LYS A 188 -2.97 14.64 10.03
N GLN A 189 -3.20 15.00 11.28
CA GLN A 189 -4.10 16.09 11.64
C GLN A 189 -3.44 17.43 11.29
N TYR A 190 -4.23 18.41 10.85
CA TYR A 190 -3.80 19.80 10.63
C TYR A 190 -4.70 20.79 11.36
#